data_AF-A0A8H8NPS8-F1
#
_entry.id   AF-A0A8H8NPS8-F1
#
_cell.length_a   1.000
_cell.length_b   1.000
_cell.length_c   1.000
_cell.angle_alpha   90.00
_cell.angle_beta   90.00
_cell.angle_gamma   90.00
#
_symmetry.space_group_name_H-M   'P 1'
#
loop_
_entity.id
_entity.type
_entity.pdbx_description
1 polymer ?
#
loop_
_entity_poly.entity_id
_entity_poly.type
_entity_poly.pdbx_seq_one_letter_code
_entity_poly.pdbx_strand_id
1 'polypeptide(L)'
;MDDDSSYVEMIDRYPGPDPAALYLSDSMMASLPPSRPTASTQAPSMPYVLHSACLNQSFAASFSSPQNNIMLFDKNTLAAIRTLSGHTDGITSMKSVDVLAGTTRRGLISSGKDGRIRIWDERQGGAGAFTATGQNRPLSSFAVSPDGWTIAAGAELGVDPQAPVPKLDAPIIFWDVRNPTTPKWIHTSTHSDDITQLEFHPILGNGSPGGLLLSSSADGLLTVTSADEPNEDEAVLSVGNWNTSIARVGWTVRREEILANDQMNFKIWAASDMQTLSVWSEELGIEHDYGDLRRTKIPGTWESDYLINAQWFGYTHTVPWSTNALGLWCGNNKGDIGLISVQDTLSWRLDRVLAGGHTGVVRTCTWDPESQMLITGGEDARLNVWPTSTGDSPVTPHPVVASPVYSQHSNQGYYPPPPSSVEPRPPSVAPSMATVQSPPMSAMSMSRGPDSPVAPGPGGQKRESRNSISRYQPYARK
;
A
#
# COMPACT_ATOMS: atom_id res chain seq x y z
N MET A 1 6.98 -29.75 -34.77
CA MET A 1 7.31 -30.50 -33.54
C MET A 1 8.54 -29.82 -32.97
N ASP A 2 8.33 -28.61 -32.47
CA ASP A 2 9.37 -27.82 -31.83
C ASP A 2 9.10 -27.85 -30.33
N ASP A 3 10.12 -28.32 -29.63
CA ASP A 3 10.36 -28.39 -28.20
C ASP A 3 9.50 -27.51 -27.28
N ASP A 4 8.57 -28.15 -26.58
CA ASP A 4 7.89 -27.67 -25.36
C ASP A 4 8.79 -27.82 -24.10
N SER A 5 10.09 -28.08 -24.26
CA SER A 5 10.99 -28.42 -23.15
C SER A 5 11.56 -27.23 -22.38
N SER A 6 11.41 -25.99 -22.88
CA SER A 6 11.96 -24.81 -22.20
C SER A 6 11.15 -24.34 -20.98
N TYR A 7 9.90 -24.82 -20.81
CA TYR A 7 9.08 -24.53 -19.63
C TYR A 7 9.31 -25.49 -18.46
N VAL A 8 9.84 -26.69 -18.73
CA VAL A 8 10.05 -27.72 -17.70
C VAL A 8 11.43 -27.59 -17.05
N GLU A 9 12.42 -27.01 -17.74
CA GLU A 9 13.78 -26.87 -17.18
C GLU A 9 13.97 -25.77 -16.13
N MET A 10 13.00 -24.84 -15.94
CA MET A 10 13.16 -23.75 -14.97
C MET A 10 12.85 -24.17 -13.53
N ILE A 11 12.06 -25.25 -13.34
CA ILE A 11 11.71 -25.78 -12.01
C ILE A 11 12.92 -26.45 -11.33
N ASP A 12 13.89 -26.93 -12.11
CA ASP A 12 15.04 -27.70 -11.60
C ASP A 12 16.34 -26.89 -11.43
N ARG A 13 16.41 -25.63 -11.88
CA ARG A 13 17.64 -24.81 -11.76
C ARG A 13 17.88 -24.20 -10.38
N TYR A 14 16.85 -24.17 -9.54
CA TYR A 14 16.98 -23.82 -8.14
C TYR A 14 16.39 -24.98 -7.36
N PRO A 15 17.19 -25.89 -6.76
CA PRO A 15 16.64 -26.76 -5.74
C PRO A 15 16.10 -25.81 -4.67
N GLY A 16 14.78 -25.62 -4.66
CA GLY A 16 14.12 -24.75 -3.70
C GLY A 16 14.57 -25.10 -2.28
N PRO A 17 14.46 -24.18 -1.33
CA PRO A 17 14.85 -24.44 0.05
C PRO A 17 14.21 -25.73 0.56
N ASP A 18 14.90 -26.39 1.49
CA ASP A 18 14.41 -27.63 2.10
C ASP A 18 12.94 -27.45 2.52
N PRO A 19 12.00 -28.20 1.91
CA PRO A 19 10.57 -28.12 2.24
C PRO A 19 10.26 -28.53 3.69
N ALA A 20 11.25 -28.91 4.50
CA ALA A 20 11.13 -29.27 5.91
C ALA A 20 11.85 -28.34 6.91
N ALA A 21 12.39 -27.20 6.46
CA ALA A 21 13.23 -26.30 7.26
C ALA A 21 12.55 -25.56 8.45
N LEU A 22 11.27 -25.79 8.71
CA LEU A 22 10.54 -25.13 9.80
C LEU A 22 10.79 -25.86 11.13
N TYR A 23 11.35 -25.17 12.12
CA TYR A 23 11.55 -25.68 13.47
C TYR A 23 10.85 -24.81 14.53
N LEU A 24 10.68 -25.36 15.73
CA LEU A 24 10.08 -24.65 16.86
C LEU A 24 11.09 -23.74 17.56
N SER A 25 10.66 -22.54 17.92
CA SER A 25 11.43 -21.70 18.84
C SER A 25 11.61 -22.35 20.21
N ASP A 26 12.75 -22.06 20.87
CA ASP A 26 13.06 -22.59 22.21
C ASP A 26 11.98 -22.25 23.25
N SER A 27 11.35 -21.08 23.14
CA SER A 27 10.23 -20.66 24.00
C SER A 27 8.99 -21.54 23.81
N MET A 28 8.67 -21.92 22.56
CA MET A 28 7.55 -22.78 22.23
C MET A 28 7.83 -24.25 22.60
N MET A 29 9.10 -24.66 22.61
CA MET A 29 9.53 -25.91 23.24
C MET A 29 9.42 -25.87 24.77
N ALA A 30 9.52 -24.69 25.39
CA ALA A 30 9.60 -24.51 26.84
C ALA A 30 8.27 -24.25 27.58
N SER A 31 7.17 -23.74 26.97
CA SER A 31 5.76 -23.95 27.40
C SER A 31 4.67 -23.05 26.73
N LEU A 32 3.41 -23.49 26.89
CA LEU A 32 2.06 -22.88 26.74
C LEU A 32 1.28 -23.16 25.44
N PRO A 33 -0.04 -23.44 25.55
CA PRO A 33 -0.94 -23.63 24.40
C PRO A 33 -1.01 -22.36 23.54
N PRO A 34 -1.43 -22.46 22.26
CA PRO A 34 -1.52 -21.31 21.39
C PRO A 34 -2.28 -20.15 22.05
N SER A 35 -1.76 -18.94 21.84
CA SER A 35 -2.28 -17.74 22.50
C SER A 35 -3.71 -17.52 22.03
N ARG A 36 -4.63 -17.29 22.98
CA ARG A 36 -6.03 -16.96 22.71
C ARG A 36 -6.20 -15.45 22.62
N PRO A 37 -7.24 -14.95 21.92
CA PRO A 37 -7.49 -13.53 21.88
C PRO A 37 -7.91 -13.03 23.27
N THR A 38 -7.48 -11.83 23.65
CA THR A 38 -7.90 -11.14 24.87
C THR A 38 -9.28 -10.50 24.71
N ALA A 39 -9.64 -10.12 23.49
CA ALA A 39 -10.96 -9.60 23.15
C ALA A 39 -11.35 -10.03 21.73
N SER A 40 -12.66 -10.20 21.52
CA SER A 40 -13.25 -10.52 20.22
C SER A 40 -14.55 -9.75 20.05
N THR A 41 -14.78 -9.22 18.84
CA THR A 41 -16.03 -8.55 18.48
C THR A 41 -16.43 -8.89 17.05
N GLN A 42 -17.70 -8.68 16.71
CA GLN A 42 -18.24 -8.90 15.38
C GLN A 42 -19.16 -7.73 15.01
N ALA A 43 -19.11 -7.32 13.75
CA ALA A 43 -20.05 -6.33 13.24
C ALA A 43 -21.45 -6.99 13.06
N PRO A 44 -22.56 -6.29 13.35
CA PRO A 44 -23.90 -6.91 13.39
C PRO A 44 -24.33 -7.63 12.11
N SER A 45 -23.92 -7.15 10.93
CA SER A 45 -24.31 -7.78 9.65
C SER A 45 -23.33 -8.86 9.19
N MET A 46 -22.39 -9.28 10.04
CA MET A 46 -21.39 -10.32 9.76
C MET A 46 -20.67 -10.23 8.40
N PRO A 47 -20.19 -9.05 7.97
CA PRO A 47 -19.37 -8.94 6.75
C PRO A 47 -17.96 -9.50 6.98
N TYR A 48 -17.22 -9.78 5.92
CA TYR A 48 -15.79 -10.09 6.07
C TYR A 48 -15.04 -8.85 6.53
N VAL A 49 -14.11 -9.02 7.46
CA VAL A 49 -13.14 -7.97 7.77
C VAL A 49 -12.02 -8.06 6.75
N LEU A 50 -11.83 -7.00 5.96
CA LEU A 50 -10.85 -7.00 4.87
C LEU A 50 -9.51 -6.40 5.27
N HIS A 51 -9.52 -5.31 6.04
CA HIS A 51 -8.32 -4.59 6.45
C HIS A 51 -8.46 -4.12 7.89
N SER A 52 -7.37 -4.10 8.63
CA SER A 52 -7.27 -3.43 9.93
C SER A 52 -6.13 -2.40 9.94
N ALA A 53 -6.25 -1.41 10.82
CA ALA A 53 -5.22 -0.42 11.08
C ALA A 53 -5.25 0.01 12.55
N CYS A 54 -4.10 0.43 13.07
CA CYS A 54 -3.96 0.88 14.45
C CYS A 54 -3.84 2.41 14.46
N LEU A 55 -4.77 3.11 15.11
CA LEU A 55 -4.71 4.56 15.30
C LEU A 55 -4.19 4.89 16.70
N ASN A 56 -4.35 6.12 17.19
CA ASN A 56 -3.82 6.46 18.52
C ASN A 56 -4.68 5.83 19.63
N GLN A 57 -5.99 6.06 19.56
CA GLN A 57 -6.95 5.68 20.60
C GLN A 57 -7.85 4.52 20.18
N SER A 58 -7.91 4.24 18.87
CA SER A 58 -8.80 3.24 18.30
C SER A 58 -8.09 2.28 17.35
N PHE A 59 -8.71 1.14 17.12
CA PHE A 59 -8.47 0.30 15.97
C PHE A 59 -9.46 0.66 14.86
N ALA A 60 -9.04 0.58 13.60
CA ALA A 60 -9.92 0.74 12.46
C ALA A 60 -10.05 -0.61 11.72
N ALA A 61 -11.24 -0.90 11.21
CA ALA A 61 -11.48 -2.06 10.35
C ALA A 61 -12.36 -1.68 9.16
N SER A 62 -12.02 -2.17 7.97
CA SER A 62 -12.87 -2.08 6.79
C SER A 62 -13.54 -3.42 6.50
N PHE A 63 -14.73 -3.35 5.91
CA PHE A 63 -15.60 -4.51 5.72
C PHE A 63 -15.95 -4.73 4.26
N SER A 64 -16.28 -5.98 3.92
CA SER A 64 -16.76 -6.35 2.60
C SER A 64 -18.10 -5.69 2.25
N SER A 65 -18.36 -5.61 0.94
CA SER A 65 -19.66 -5.18 0.40
C SER A 65 -20.82 -5.99 1.00
N PRO A 66 -21.98 -5.36 1.27
CA PRO A 66 -22.37 -4.00 0.90
C PRO A 66 -22.06 -2.91 1.94
N GLN A 67 -21.33 -3.21 3.03
CA GLN A 67 -21.12 -2.21 4.09
C GLN A 67 -20.25 -1.02 3.63
N ASN A 68 -19.17 -1.30 2.88
CA ASN A 68 -18.27 -0.31 2.23
C ASN A 68 -17.82 0.84 3.15
N ASN A 69 -17.81 0.63 4.46
CA ASN A 69 -17.48 1.61 5.48
C ASN A 69 -16.27 1.15 6.28
N ILE A 70 -15.73 2.06 7.08
CA ILE A 70 -14.71 1.77 8.08
C ILE A 70 -15.38 1.93 9.45
N MET A 71 -15.16 1.00 10.36
CA MET A 71 -15.56 1.18 11.76
C MET A 71 -14.33 1.36 12.64
N LEU A 72 -14.45 2.26 13.62
CA LEU A 72 -13.49 2.48 14.68
C LEU A 72 -13.93 1.75 15.94
N PHE A 73 -12.99 1.09 16.59
CA PHE A 73 -13.18 0.31 17.81
C PHE A 73 -12.24 0.82 18.90
N ASP A 74 -12.75 0.90 20.12
CA ASP A 74 -11.94 1.31 21.28
C ASP A 74 -10.85 0.28 21.57
N LYS A 75 -9.60 0.73 21.77
CA LYS A 75 -8.48 -0.21 21.97
C LYS A 75 -8.59 -1.05 23.24
N ASN A 76 -9.27 -0.55 24.28
CA ASN A 76 -9.35 -1.21 25.58
C ASN A 76 -10.53 -2.19 25.66
N THR A 77 -11.67 -1.79 25.12
CA THR A 77 -12.94 -2.52 25.25
C THR A 77 -13.33 -3.27 23.98
N LEU A 78 -12.68 -2.96 22.84
CA LEU A 78 -13.05 -3.42 21.50
C LEU A 78 -14.52 -3.11 21.12
N ALA A 79 -15.15 -2.16 21.82
CA ALA A 79 -16.48 -1.69 21.51
C ALA A 79 -16.43 -0.78 20.27
N ALA A 80 -17.42 -0.90 19.39
CA ALA A 80 -17.56 0.00 18.25
C ALA A 80 -17.81 1.44 18.75
N ILE A 81 -16.91 2.36 18.38
CA ILE A 81 -17.01 3.78 18.72
C ILE A 81 -17.78 4.53 17.64
N ARG A 82 -17.43 4.27 16.37
CA ARG A 82 -17.83 5.13 15.26
C ARG A 82 -17.76 4.42 13.92
N THR A 83 -18.62 4.84 13.00
CA THR A 83 -18.53 4.47 11.58
C THR A 83 -18.06 5.68 10.77
N LEU A 84 -17.09 5.46 9.90
CA LEU A 84 -16.61 6.39 8.89
C LEU A 84 -17.21 5.99 7.55
N SER A 85 -18.15 6.82 7.08
CA SER A 85 -18.87 6.59 5.82
C SER A 85 -18.37 7.55 4.74
N GLY A 86 -18.20 7.05 3.52
CA GLY A 86 -17.81 7.89 2.39
C GLY A 86 -17.50 7.13 1.11
N HIS A 87 -16.93 5.92 1.19
CA HIS A 87 -16.76 5.10 -0.01
C HIS A 87 -18.12 4.62 -0.53
N THR A 88 -18.32 4.70 -1.85
CA THR A 88 -19.57 4.27 -2.50
C THR A 88 -19.50 2.86 -3.07
N ASP A 89 -18.32 2.26 -3.03
CA ASP A 89 -18.05 0.88 -3.44
C ASP A 89 -16.99 0.27 -2.50
N GLY A 90 -16.62 -1.00 -2.72
CA GLY A 90 -15.73 -1.76 -1.85
C GLY A 90 -14.39 -1.08 -1.58
N ILE A 91 -13.98 -1.08 -0.32
CA ILE A 91 -12.66 -0.59 0.11
C ILE A 91 -11.60 -1.63 -0.26
N THR A 92 -10.58 -1.20 -0.99
CA THR A 92 -9.54 -2.09 -1.55
C THR A 92 -8.24 -2.06 -0.77
N SER A 93 -7.96 -0.98 -0.04
CA SER A 93 -6.82 -0.89 0.87
C SER A 93 -7.08 0.12 1.98
N MET A 94 -6.45 -0.08 3.13
CA MET A 94 -6.54 0.82 4.28
C MET A 94 -5.26 0.75 5.11
N LYS A 95 -4.68 1.90 5.45
CA LYS A 95 -3.44 2.00 6.25
C LYS A 95 -3.49 3.19 7.20
N SER A 96 -2.88 3.04 8.38
CA SER A 96 -2.54 4.16 9.25
C SER A 96 -1.20 4.76 8.79
N VAL A 97 -1.08 6.08 8.85
CA VAL A 97 0.15 6.82 8.47
C VAL A 97 0.54 7.76 9.60
N ASP A 98 1.80 7.77 10.01
CA ASP A 98 2.28 8.65 11.10
C ASP A 98 2.52 10.09 10.65
N VAL A 99 2.92 10.25 9.37
CA VAL A 99 3.19 11.55 8.75
C VAL A 99 2.25 11.74 7.57
N LEU A 100 1.54 12.87 7.55
CA LEU A 100 0.66 13.25 6.45
C LEU A 100 0.54 14.76 6.37
N ALA A 101 0.64 15.31 5.15
CA ALA A 101 0.57 16.75 4.88
C ALA A 101 1.51 17.58 5.78
N GLY A 102 2.72 17.06 6.06
CA GLY A 102 3.69 17.68 6.96
C GLY A 102 3.30 17.70 8.44
N THR A 103 2.29 16.92 8.84
CA THR A 103 1.88 16.75 10.24
C THR A 103 2.31 15.37 10.75
N THR A 104 2.85 15.31 11.96
CA THR A 104 3.26 14.06 12.64
C THR A 104 2.10 13.42 13.42
N ARG A 105 0.88 13.52 12.88
CA ARG A 105 -0.32 12.99 13.52
C ARG A 105 -0.73 11.72 12.79
N ARG A 106 -0.84 10.62 13.54
CA ARG A 106 -1.34 9.36 12.98
C ARG A 106 -2.73 9.56 12.37
N GLY A 107 -2.82 9.40 11.06
CA GLY A 107 -4.03 9.49 10.26
C GLY A 107 -4.40 8.13 9.67
N LEU A 108 -5.62 8.02 9.14
CA LEU A 108 -6.08 6.85 8.41
C LEU A 108 -6.30 7.21 6.94
N ILE A 109 -5.85 6.37 6.02
CA ILE A 109 -6.12 6.51 4.58
C ILE A 109 -6.73 5.22 4.05
N SER A 110 -7.66 5.34 3.10
CA SER A 110 -8.23 4.21 2.38
C SER A 110 -8.38 4.48 0.88
N SER A 111 -8.29 3.42 0.09
CA SER A 111 -8.64 3.39 -1.34
C SER A 111 -9.90 2.55 -1.56
N GLY A 112 -10.62 2.83 -2.63
CA GLY A 112 -11.81 2.05 -2.98
C GLY A 112 -12.01 1.82 -4.48
N LYS A 113 -12.86 0.84 -4.80
CA LYS A 113 -13.35 0.57 -6.16
C LYS A 113 -14.18 1.72 -6.74
N ASP A 114 -14.59 2.67 -5.90
CA ASP A 114 -15.20 3.94 -6.32
C ASP A 114 -14.21 4.93 -6.94
N GLY A 115 -12.94 4.55 -7.09
CA GLY A 115 -11.92 5.37 -7.71
C GLY A 115 -11.45 6.52 -6.84
N ARG A 116 -11.62 6.41 -5.51
CA ARG A 116 -11.29 7.46 -4.55
C ARG A 116 -10.21 6.99 -3.56
N ILE A 117 -9.31 7.92 -3.23
CA ILE A 117 -8.56 7.87 -1.97
C ILE A 117 -9.26 8.78 -0.97
N ARG A 118 -9.43 8.31 0.26
CA ARG A 118 -9.99 9.09 1.37
C ARG A 118 -9.04 9.12 2.53
N ILE A 119 -8.93 10.30 3.14
CA ILE A 119 -8.20 10.51 4.39
C ILE A 119 -9.23 10.69 5.50
N TRP A 120 -8.95 10.15 6.68
CA TRP A 120 -9.85 10.21 7.82
C TRP A 120 -9.11 10.74 9.05
N ASP A 121 -9.75 11.66 9.77
CA ASP A 121 -9.28 12.10 11.10
C ASP A 121 -9.99 11.25 12.15
N GLU A 122 -9.23 10.54 12.98
CA GLU A 122 -9.75 9.72 14.09
C GLU A 122 -10.72 10.50 15.00
N ARG A 123 -10.49 11.80 15.18
CA ARG A 123 -11.27 12.68 16.07
C ARG A 123 -12.54 13.19 15.41
N GLN A 124 -12.63 13.17 14.08
CA GLN A 124 -13.77 13.68 13.33
C GLN A 124 -14.49 12.54 12.60
N GLY A 125 -15.81 12.44 12.80
CA GLY A 125 -16.58 11.34 12.23
C GLY A 125 -17.04 11.49 10.78
N GLY A 126 -16.41 12.36 10.00
CA GLY A 126 -16.69 12.54 8.59
C GLY A 126 -15.48 12.15 7.74
N ALA A 127 -15.69 11.96 6.43
CA ALA A 127 -14.58 11.93 5.48
C ALA A 127 -13.74 13.20 5.65
N GLY A 128 -12.50 13.06 6.12
CA GLY A 128 -11.65 14.17 6.51
C GLY A 128 -10.86 14.72 5.33
N ALA A 129 -11.08 15.99 5.00
CA ALA A 129 -10.19 16.90 4.25
C ALA A 129 -9.73 16.58 2.81
N PHE A 130 -9.65 15.32 2.37
CA PHE A 130 -9.02 14.96 1.09
C PHE A 130 -9.79 13.82 0.40
N THR A 131 -10.21 14.05 -0.84
CA THR A 131 -10.70 13.00 -1.75
C THR A 131 -9.97 13.18 -3.07
N ALA A 132 -9.06 12.26 -3.37
CA ALA A 132 -8.39 12.27 -4.67
C ALA A 132 -9.34 11.73 -5.75
N THR A 133 -9.45 12.47 -6.85
CA THR A 133 -10.38 12.20 -7.94
C THR A 133 -9.63 12.35 -9.26
N GLY A 134 -9.33 11.24 -9.96
CA GLY A 134 -8.48 11.33 -11.15
C GLY A 134 -9.08 10.74 -12.41
N GLN A 135 -9.63 9.52 -12.34
CA GLN A 135 -9.86 8.71 -13.55
C GLN A 135 -11.14 7.86 -13.54
N ASN A 136 -11.97 7.94 -12.49
CA ASN A 136 -13.20 7.14 -12.36
C ASN A 136 -13.00 5.63 -12.60
N ARG A 137 -11.77 5.14 -12.36
CA ARG A 137 -11.40 3.73 -12.42
C ARG A 137 -11.29 3.18 -11.00
N PRO A 138 -11.66 1.90 -10.77
CA PRO A 138 -11.40 1.23 -9.49
C PRO A 138 -9.93 1.30 -9.10
N LEU A 139 -9.65 1.68 -7.86
CA LEU A 139 -8.32 1.62 -7.28
C LEU A 139 -8.16 0.29 -6.55
N SER A 140 -7.05 -0.40 -6.77
CA SER A 140 -6.72 -1.68 -6.14
C SER A 140 -5.77 -1.52 -4.95
N SER A 141 -4.90 -0.51 -4.96
CA SER A 141 -3.92 -0.27 -3.90
C SER A 141 -3.50 1.20 -3.81
N PHE A 142 -2.85 1.58 -2.70
CA PHE A 142 -2.21 2.90 -2.57
C PHE A 142 -0.99 2.86 -1.65
N ALA A 143 -0.15 3.88 -1.77
CA ALA A 143 0.97 4.15 -0.90
C ALA A 143 1.11 5.67 -0.64
N VAL A 144 1.75 6.02 0.48
CA VAL A 144 2.04 7.41 0.87
C VAL A 144 3.54 7.56 1.02
N SER A 145 4.10 8.64 0.48
CA SER A 145 5.53 8.94 0.63
C SER A 145 5.89 9.18 2.10
N PRO A 146 7.15 8.92 2.51
CA PRO A 146 7.56 9.08 3.91
C PRO A 146 7.38 10.49 4.47
N ASP A 147 7.48 11.52 3.61
CA ASP A 147 7.24 12.93 3.96
C ASP A 147 5.75 13.29 4.08
N GLY A 148 4.85 12.38 3.70
CA GLY A 148 3.40 12.55 3.76
C GLY A 148 2.83 13.50 2.71
N TRP A 149 3.59 13.91 1.69
CA TRP A 149 3.13 14.88 0.68
C TRP A 149 2.65 14.25 -0.63
N THR A 150 3.08 13.04 -0.96
CA THR A 150 2.71 12.34 -2.19
C THR A 150 1.90 11.09 -1.86
N ILE A 151 0.79 10.91 -2.58
CA ILE A 151 0.01 9.67 -2.58
C ILE A 151 0.10 9.08 -3.98
N ALA A 152 0.47 7.80 -4.06
CA ALA A 152 0.38 6.99 -5.28
C ALA A 152 -0.76 5.98 -5.13
N ALA A 153 -1.59 5.80 -6.16
CA ALA A 153 -2.62 4.77 -6.18
C ALA A 153 -2.53 3.94 -7.46
N GLY A 154 -2.62 2.63 -7.29
CA GLY A 154 -2.68 1.66 -8.38
C GLY A 154 -4.13 1.41 -8.75
N ALA A 155 -4.41 1.33 -10.05
CA ALA A 155 -5.73 1.03 -10.57
C ALA A 155 -5.85 -0.44 -11.03
N GLU A 156 -7.09 -0.89 -11.17
CA GLU A 156 -7.40 -2.11 -11.92
C GLU A 156 -7.24 -1.87 -13.44
N LEU A 157 -6.96 -2.93 -14.18
CA LEU A 157 -6.91 -2.98 -15.63
C LEU A 157 -8.23 -2.44 -16.20
N GLY A 158 -8.12 -1.44 -17.06
CA GLY A 158 -9.29 -0.85 -17.70
C GLY A 158 -9.75 -1.67 -18.88
N VAL A 159 -11.07 -1.72 -19.09
CA VAL A 159 -11.64 -2.17 -20.36
C VAL A 159 -12.24 -0.97 -21.06
N ASP A 160 -11.74 -0.62 -22.25
CA ASP A 160 -12.41 0.34 -23.13
C ASP A 160 -13.35 -0.42 -24.07
N PRO A 161 -14.68 -0.31 -23.89
CA PRO A 161 -15.65 -0.99 -24.75
C PRO A 161 -15.62 -0.53 -26.22
N GLN A 162 -14.98 0.61 -26.52
CA GLN A 162 -14.92 1.21 -27.84
C GLN A 162 -13.53 1.09 -28.50
N ALA A 163 -12.50 0.63 -27.76
CA ALA A 163 -11.16 0.49 -28.31
C ALA A 163 -11.04 -0.75 -29.23
N PRO A 164 -10.24 -0.67 -30.32
CA PRO A 164 -9.94 -1.81 -31.19
C PRO A 164 -9.29 -2.98 -30.44
N VAL A 165 -8.53 -2.66 -29.39
CA VAL A 165 -8.01 -3.61 -28.40
C VAL A 165 -8.63 -3.23 -27.06
N PRO A 166 -9.52 -4.05 -26.48
CA PRO A 166 -10.38 -3.65 -25.36
C PRO A 166 -9.67 -3.59 -24.00
N LYS A 167 -8.33 -3.59 -23.95
CA LYS A 167 -7.55 -3.56 -22.70
C LYS A 167 -6.75 -2.27 -22.63
N LEU A 168 -6.94 -1.53 -21.55
CA LEU A 168 -6.10 -0.40 -21.16
C LEU A 168 -5.23 -0.86 -20.00
N ASP A 169 -3.92 -0.63 -20.11
CA ASP A 169 -2.96 -0.84 -19.03
C ASP A 169 -3.43 -0.19 -17.71
N ALA A 170 -2.93 -0.74 -16.60
CA ALA A 170 -3.30 -0.34 -15.26
C ALA A 170 -2.43 0.84 -14.78
N PRO A 171 -2.99 2.06 -14.64
CA PRO A 171 -2.17 3.21 -14.30
C PRO A 171 -1.80 3.26 -12.81
N ILE A 172 -0.64 3.86 -12.54
CA ILE A 172 -0.27 4.42 -11.25
C ILE A 172 -0.54 5.93 -11.30
N ILE A 173 -1.38 6.42 -10.40
CA ILE A 173 -1.79 7.82 -10.35
C ILE A 173 -1.18 8.47 -9.11
N PHE A 174 -0.56 9.63 -9.29
CA PHE A 174 0.11 10.36 -8.23
C PHE A 174 -0.66 11.63 -7.89
N TRP A 175 -0.73 11.98 -6.61
CA TRP A 175 -1.29 13.23 -6.12
C TRP A 175 -0.36 13.89 -5.11
N ASP A 176 -0.32 15.22 -5.16
CA ASP A 176 0.15 16.01 -4.04
C ASP A 176 -1.00 16.19 -3.04
N VAL A 177 -0.76 15.93 -1.75
CA VAL A 177 -1.78 16.03 -0.70
C VAL A 177 -2.35 17.46 -0.60
N ARG A 178 -1.62 18.48 -1.05
CA ARG A 178 -2.06 19.87 -1.11
C ARG A 178 -3.02 20.14 -2.28
N ASN A 179 -3.03 19.29 -3.30
CA ASN A 179 -3.88 19.41 -4.48
C ASN A 179 -4.59 18.08 -4.83
N PRO A 180 -5.55 17.62 -4.00
CA PRO A 180 -6.24 16.33 -4.18
C PRO A 180 -6.93 16.12 -5.51
N THR A 181 -7.49 17.20 -6.07
CA THR A 181 -8.47 17.07 -7.15
C THR A 181 -7.82 16.85 -8.50
N THR A 182 -6.52 17.13 -8.62
CA THR A 182 -5.79 17.04 -9.87
C THR A 182 -4.59 16.12 -9.66
N PRO A 183 -4.48 15.01 -10.41
CA PRO A 183 -3.27 14.19 -10.40
C PRO A 183 -2.03 15.02 -10.70
N LYS A 184 -0.96 14.78 -9.96
CA LYS A 184 0.39 15.32 -10.19
C LYS A 184 0.92 14.80 -11.54
N TRP A 185 0.79 13.50 -11.76
CA TRP A 185 0.99 12.79 -13.04
C TRP A 185 0.34 11.40 -12.98
N ILE A 186 0.32 10.73 -14.13
CA ILE A 186 -0.23 9.40 -14.33
C ILE A 186 0.78 8.60 -15.16
N HIS A 187 1.27 7.50 -14.61
CA HIS A 187 2.09 6.52 -15.32
C HIS A 187 1.16 5.41 -15.79
N THR A 188 1.04 5.21 -17.10
CA THR A 188 -0.02 4.39 -17.69
C THR A 188 0.42 3.01 -18.11
N SER A 189 1.71 2.79 -18.34
CA SER A 189 2.24 1.59 -19.00
C SER A 189 3.35 0.90 -18.18
N THR A 190 3.46 1.21 -16.90
CA THR A 190 4.40 0.59 -15.95
C THR A 190 4.05 -0.88 -15.76
N HIS A 191 2.75 -1.17 -15.77
CA HIS A 191 2.21 -2.51 -15.66
C HIS A 191 1.06 -2.72 -16.65
N SER A 192 1.00 -3.93 -17.19
CA SER A 192 0.02 -4.34 -18.21
C SER A 192 -1.22 -5.03 -17.63
N ASP A 193 -1.27 -5.20 -16.31
CA ASP A 193 -2.38 -5.80 -15.56
C ASP A 193 -2.53 -5.13 -14.19
N ASP A 194 -3.58 -5.48 -13.43
CA ASP A 194 -3.94 -4.91 -12.12
C ASP A 194 -2.73 -4.62 -11.23
N ILE A 195 -2.64 -3.39 -10.69
CA ILE A 195 -1.62 -3.05 -9.69
C ILE A 195 -2.00 -3.67 -8.35
N THR A 196 -1.33 -4.73 -7.93
CA THR A 196 -1.73 -5.48 -6.74
C THR A 196 -1.27 -4.81 -5.46
N GLN A 197 -0.08 -4.22 -5.43
CA GLN A 197 0.41 -3.47 -4.28
C GLN A 197 1.40 -2.37 -4.65
N LEU A 198 1.29 -1.25 -3.95
CA LEU A 198 2.22 -0.13 -3.94
C LEU A 198 2.85 0.03 -2.56
N GLU A 199 4.14 0.35 -2.50
CA GLU A 199 4.82 0.75 -1.27
C GLU A 199 5.96 1.74 -1.53
N PHE A 200 5.89 2.91 -0.90
CA PHE A 200 7.03 3.81 -0.89
C PHE A 200 8.15 3.25 -0.04
N HIS A 201 9.39 3.48 -0.49
CA HIS A 201 10.57 3.21 0.31
C HIS A 201 10.45 3.92 1.67
N PRO A 202 10.75 3.25 2.80
CA PRO A 202 10.39 3.75 4.14
C PRO A 202 11.13 5.00 4.59
N ILE A 203 12.31 5.30 4.03
CA ILE A 203 13.16 6.43 4.44
C ILE A 203 13.45 7.42 3.30
N LEU A 204 13.90 6.92 2.15
CA LEU A 204 14.16 7.74 0.97
C LEU A 204 12.91 8.53 0.55
N GLY A 205 13.06 9.86 0.45
CA GLY A 205 11.97 10.81 0.27
C GLY A 205 11.65 11.67 1.50
N ASN A 206 12.23 11.39 2.68
CA ASN A 206 12.04 12.22 3.88
C ASN A 206 12.95 13.48 3.83
N GLY A 207 12.48 14.54 3.15
CA GLY A 207 13.16 15.85 3.11
C GLY A 207 13.82 16.24 1.77
N SER A 208 13.65 15.43 0.72
CA SER A 208 14.07 15.73 -0.66
C SER A 208 12.98 15.31 -1.65
N PRO A 209 12.89 15.93 -2.84
CA PRO A 209 12.16 15.33 -3.96
C PRO A 209 12.78 13.96 -4.27
N GLY A 210 11.97 12.93 -4.48
CA GLY A 210 12.37 11.59 -4.93
C GLY A 210 12.00 10.50 -3.94
N GLY A 211 10.70 10.23 -3.77
CA GLY A 211 10.28 8.99 -3.13
C GLY A 211 10.48 7.81 -4.09
N LEU A 212 11.22 6.77 -3.69
CA LEU A 212 11.21 5.52 -4.44
C LEU A 212 9.88 4.82 -4.20
N LEU A 213 9.22 4.42 -5.28
CA LEU A 213 7.98 3.66 -5.24
C LEU A 213 8.23 2.26 -5.77
N LEU A 214 8.01 1.28 -4.91
CA LEU A 214 7.87 -0.11 -5.31
C LEU A 214 6.44 -0.36 -5.75
N SER A 215 6.29 -0.96 -6.93
CA SER A 215 5.00 -1.43 -7.44
C SER A 215 5.06 -2.86 -7.94
N SER A 216 3.91 -3.52 -7.88
CA SER A 216 3.72 -4.92 -8.24
C SER A 216 2.39 -5.11 -8.92
N SER A 217 2.32 -6.12 -9.79
CA SER A 217 1.14 -6.36 -10.59
C SER A 217 0.88 -7.86 -10.81
N ALA A 218 -0.36 -8.13 -11.21
CA ALA A 218 -0.80 -9.42 -11.70
C ALA A 218 -0.09 -9.85 -13.00
N ASP A 219 0.57 -8.91 -13.71
CA ASP A 219 1.41 -9.22 -14.87
C ASP A 219 2.72 -9.96 -14.51
N GLY A 220 3.01 -10.07 -13.22
CA GLY A 220 4.19 -10.75 -12.69
C GLY A 220 5.46 -9.91 -12.69
N LEU A 221 5.36 -8.59 -12.85
CA LEU A 221 6.47 -7.66 -12.73
C LEU A 221 6.49 -6.97 -11.37
N LEU A 222 7.71 -6.80 -10.85
CA LEU A 222 8.06 -5.83 -9.82
C LEU A 222 8.73 -4.65 -10.50
N THR A 223 8.41 -3.43 -10.10
CA THR A 223 9.12 -2.25 -10.58
C THR A 223 9.48 -1.32 -9.42
N VAL A 224 10.68 -0.74 -9.49
CA VAL A 224 11.09 0.38 -8.64
C VAL A 224 11.12 1.62 -9.52
N THR A 225 10.35 2.63 -9.14
CA THR A 225 10.20 3.88 -9.89
C THR A 225 10.51 5.09 -9.03
N SER A 226 11.01 6.16 -9.67
CA SER A 226 11.07 7.48 -9.06
C SER A 226 9.68 8.11 -9.07
N ALA A 227 9.13 8.34 -7.89
CA ALA A 227 7.81 8.95 -7.76
C ALA A 227 7.79 10.45 -8.06
N ASP A 228 8.93 11.07 -8.37
CA ASP A 228 9.08 12.50 -8.70
C ASP A 228 9.38 12.78 -10.18
N GLU A 229 9.48 11.73 -10.98
CA GLU A 229 9.68 11.85 -12.42
C GLU A 229 8.33 11.77 -13.16
N PRO A 230 7.88 12.86 -13.82
CA PRO A 230 6.63 12.86 -14.57
C PRO A 230 6.65 11.97 -15.82
N ASN A 231 7.82 11.77 -16.45
CA ASN A 231 7.94 10.87 -17.60
C ASN A 231 8.12 9.43 -17.13
N GLU A 232 7.11 8.60 -17.34
CA GLU A 232 7.11 7.19 -16.97
C GLU A 232 8.36 6.41 -17.45
N ASP A 233 8.82 6.65 -18.68
CA ASP A 233 9.99 5.96 -19.24
C ASP A 233 11.29 6.34 -18.49
N GLU A 234 11.35 7.55 -17.93
CA GLU A 234 12.48 8.04 -17.13
C GLU A 234 12.31 7.71 -15.65
N ALA A 235 11.08 7.45 -15.20
CA ALA A 235 10.77 7.12 -13.82
C ALA A 235 11.20 5.70 -13.46
N VAL A 236 11.19 4.75 -14.39
CA VAL A 236 11.55 3.35 -14.13
C VAL A 236 13.06 3.22 -13.86
N LEU A 237 13.41 2.77 -12.66
CA LEU A 237 14.79 2.54 -12.23
C LEU A 237 15.19 1.07 -12.36
N SER A 238 14.28 0.16 -12.04
CA SER A 238 14.53 -1.28 -12.09
C SER A 238 13.24 -2.05 -12.33
N VAL A 239 13.36 -3.18 -13.04
CA VAL A 239 12.24 -4.10 -13.33
C VAL A 239 12.70 -5.53 -13.04
N GLY A 240 11.94 -6.23 -12.22
CA GLY A 240 12.14 -7.63 -11.87
C GLY A 240 10.99 -8.46 -12.39
N ASN A 241 11.29 -9.59 -13.03
CA ASN A 241 10.27 -10.51 -13.51
C ASN A 241 10.13 -11.69 -12.53
N TRP A 242 8.98 -11.77 -11.89
CA TRP A 242 8.61 -12.83 -10.96
C TRP A 242 8.05 -14.07 -11.67
N ASN A 243 7.64 -13.96 -12.94
CA ASN A 243 7.03 -14.99 -13.78
C ASN A 243 5.65 -15.49 -13.32
N THR A 244 5.05 -14.90 -12.30
CA THR A 244 3.67 -15.18 -11.87
C THR A 244 3.05 -13.97 -11.17
N SER A 245 1.72 -13.91 -11.10
CA SER A 245 0.97 -12.83 -10.45
C SER A 245 1.45 -12.61 -9.01
N ILE A 246 1.81 -11.37 -8.70
CA ILE A 246 2.35 -10.96 -7.40
C ILE A 246 1.19 -10.47 -6.55
N ALA A 247 0.97 -11.08 -5.39
CA ALA A 247 -0.12 -10.74 -4.48
C ALA A 247 0.25 -9.60 -3.52
N ARG A 248 1.48 -9.64 -3.00
CA ARG A 248 1.97 -8.69 -1.99
C ARG A 248 3.46 -8.45 -2.12
N VAL A 249 3.87 -7.25 -1.73
CA VAL A 249 5.27 -6.86 -1.67
C VAL A 249 5.54 -5.99 -0.48
N GLY A 250 6.81 -5.90 -0.11
CA GLY A 250 7.26 -4.73 0.60
C GLY A 250 8.75 -4.63 0.87
N TRP A 251 9.12 -3.53 1.51
CA TRP A 251 10.49 -3.25 1.90
C TRP A 251 10.88 -4.02 3.18
N THR A 252 12.13 -4.45 3.22
CA THR A 252 12.77 -5.09 4.39
C THR A 252 14.26 -4.75 4.38
N VAL A 253 15.01 -5.14 5.40
CA VAL A 253 16.49 -5.12 5.40
C VAL A 253 16.95 -6.24 6.30
N ARG A 254 18.14 -6.80 6.07
CA ARG A 254 18.61 -7.91 6.87
C ARG A 254 19.15 -7.46 8.21
N ARG A 255 19.12 -8.38 9.18
CA ARG A 255 19.70 -8.15 10.50
C ARG A 255 21.20 -7.90 10.42
N GLU A 256 21.91 -8.64 9.57
CA GLU A 256 23.36 -8.51 9.40
C GLU A 256 23.75 -7.14 8.84
N GLU A 257 22.93 -6.58 7.95
CA GLU A 257 23.12 -5.27 7.32
C GLU A 257 22.90 -4.13 8.32
N ILE A 258 21.88 -4.25 9.20
CA ILE A 258 21.68 -3.34 10.33
C ILE A 258 22.91 -3.35 11.25
N LEU A 259 23.44 -4.53 11.59
CA LEU A 259 24.58 -4.69 12.49
C LEU A 259 25.90 -4.21 11.86
N ALA A 260 26.03 -4.30 10.54
CA ALA A 260 27.16 -3.78 9.78
C ALA A 260 27.16 -2.24 9.66
N ASN A 261 26.12 -1.56 10.18
CA ASN A 261 25.87 -0.13 10.02
C ASN A 261 25.76 0.29 8.54
N ASP A 262 25.38 -0.64 7.67
CA ASP A 262 25.04 -0.37 6.28
C ASP A 262 23.57 0.04 6.22
N GLN A 263 23.31 1.26 6.72
CA GLN A 263 21.96 1.78 6.99
C GLN A 263 21.11 1.99 5.71
N MET A 264 21.62 1.63 4.53
CA MET A 264 21.02 1.94 3.23
C MET A 264 20.74 0.70 2.36
N ASN A 265 21.05 -0.51 2.81
CA ASN A 265 20.86 -1.70 1.99
C ASN A 265 19.45 -2.29 2.15
N PHE A 266 18.44 -1.56 1.68
CA PHE A 266 17.06 -2.05 1.68
C PHE A 266 16.90 -3.18 0.65
N LYS A 267 16.11 -4.17 1.06
CA LYS A 267 15.70 -5.32 0.25
C LYS A 267 14.20 -5.27 0.04
N ILE A 268 13.74 -6.09 -0.88
CA ILE A 268 12.33 -6.21 -1.22
C ILE A 268 11.92 -7.67 -1.00
N TRP A 269 10.90 -7.90 -0.18
CA TRP A 269 10.21 -9.19 -0.17
C TRP A 269 9.00 -9.09 -1.09
N ALA A 270 8.66 -10.20 -1.75
CA ALA A 270 7.42 -10.30 -2.48
C ALA A 270 6.83 -11.71 -2.34
N ALA A 271 5.53 -11.81 -2.54
CA ALA A 271 4.78 -13.05 -2.45
C ALA A 271 3.75 -13.14 -3.58
N SER A 272 3.65 -14.30 -4.22
CA SER A 272 2.71 -14.53 -5.32
C SER A 272 1.32 -14.97 -4.84
N ASP A 273 0.34 -14.90 -5.74
CA ASP A 273 -0.97 -15.51 -5.52
C ASP A 273 -0.88 -17.03 -5.32
N MET A 274 0.18 -17.64 -5.88
CA MET A 274 0.51 -19.06 -5.73
C MET A 274 1.20 -19.38 -4.39
N GLN A 275 1.30 -18.41 -3.47
CA GLN A 275 1.93 -18.55 -2.16
C GLN A 275 3.43 -18.86 -2.24
N THR A 276 4.11 -18.40 -3.29
CA THR A 276 5.59 -18.41 -3.32
C THR A 276 6.16 -17.14 -2.72
N LEU A 277 7.32 -17.22 -2.07
CA LEU A 277 8.00 -16.09 -1.41
C LEU A 277 9.44 -15.98 -1.93
N SER A 278 9.97 -14.77 -2.05
CA SER A 278 11.39 -14.52 -2.32
C SER A 278 11.78 -13.09 -1.90
N VAL A 279 13.09 -12.87 -1.75
CA VAL A 279 13.71 -11.59 -1.38
C VAL A 279 14.68 -11.15 -2.47
N TRP A 280 14.65 -9.86 -2.77
CA TRP A 280 15.31 -9.20 -3.89
C TRP A 280 16.14 -8.01 -3.40
N SER A 281 17.18 -7.65 -4.16
CA SER A 281 17.88 -6.38 -3.99
C SER A 281 17.02 -5.20 -4.45
N GLU A 282 17.46 -3.98 -4.16
CA GLU A 282 16.81 -2.75 -4.63
C GLU A 282 16.74 -2.66 -6.16
N GLU A 283 17.76 -3.18 -6.85
CA GLU A 283 17.82 -3.29 -8.32
C GLU A 283 17.01 -4.48 -8.87
N LEU A 284 16.21 -5.13 -8.02
CA LEU A 284 15.39 -6.28 -8.36
C LEU A 284 16.19 -7.47 -8.91
N GLY A 285 17.36 -7.73 -8.33
CA GLY A 285 18.04 -9.03 -8.44
C GLY A 285 17.57 -9.99 -7.36
N ILE A 286 17.23 -11.24 -7.71
CA ILE A 286 16.86 -12.27 -6.72
C ILE A 286 18.05 -12.54 -5.80
N GLU A 287 17.85 -12.36 -4.50
CA GLU A 287 18.84 -12.77 -3.50
C GLU A 287 18.51 -14.14 -2.93
N HIS A 288 17.24 -14.38 -2.58
CA HIS A 288 16.79 -15.64 -1.98
C HIS A 288 15.41 -15.99 -2.51
N ASP A 289 15.30 -17.18 -3.10
CA ASP A 289 14.01 -17.78 -3.43
C ASP A 289 13.62 -18.75 -2.32
N TYR A 290 12.48 -18.48 -1.70
CA TYR A 290 11.94 -19.29 -0.60
C TYR A 290 10.94 -20.34 -1.09
N GLY A 291 10.54 -20.32 -2.36
CA GLY A 291 9.57 -21.23 -2.93
C GLY A 291 8.19 -21.13 -2.26
N ASP A 292 7.43 -22.21 -2.32
CA ASP A 292 6.04 -22.28 -1.83
C ASP A 292 5.98 -22.35 -0.29
N LEU A 293 5.47 -21.30 0.34
CA LEU A 293 5.36 -21.17 1.80
C LEU A 293 4.44 -22.24 2.42
N ARG A 294 3.56 -22.87 1.66
CA ARG A 294 2.66 -23.94 2.17
C ARG A 294 3.41 -25.23 2.45
N ARG A 295 4.64 -25.34 1.96
CA ARG A 295 5.53 -26.45 2.31
C ARG A 295 6.07 -26.32 3.74
N THR A 296 5.98 -25.13 4.35
CA THR A 296 6.39 -24.92 5.75
C THR A 296 5.43 -25.63 6.71
N LYS A 297 5.88 -26.77 7.25
CA LYS A 297 5.06 -27.63 8.12
C LYS A 297 5.86 -28.19 9.29
N ILE A 298 5.27 -28.11 10.48
CA ILE A 298 5.67 -28.92 11.63
C ILE A 298 4.49 -29.84 11.94
N PRO A 299 4.59 -31.15 11.62
CA PRO A 299 3.51 -32.10 11.81
C PRO A 299 2.92 -32.02 13.22
N GLY A 300 1.59 -31.93 13.30
CA GLY A 300 0.86 -31.84 14.57
C GLY A 300 0.98 -30.50 15.32
N THR A 301 1.77 -29.55 14.82
CA THR A 301 1.94 -28.22 15.44
C THR A 301 1.48 -27.08 14.54
N TRP A 302 1.99 -26.98 13.31
CA TRP A 302 1.68 -25.87 12.40
C TRP A 302 1.74 -26.29 10.94
N GLU A 303 0.77 -25.81 10.15
CA GLU A 303 0.76 -25.92 8.69
C GLU A 303 0.26 -24.59 8.12
N SER A 304 1.07 -23.97 7.25
CA SER A 304 0.70 -22.73 6.56
C SER A 304 -0.16 -23.04 5.32
N ASP A 305 -1.31 -22.39 5.18
CA ASP A 305 -2.13 -22.47 3.96
C ASP A 305 -1.98 -21.21 3.09
N TYR A 306 -1.75 -20.05 3.72
CA TYR A 306 -1.61 -18.76 3.04
C TYR A 306 -0.79 -17.75 3.84
N LEU A 307 -0.21 -16.77 3.16
CA LEU A 307 0.39 -15.59 3.77
C LEU A 307 -0.69 -14.53 4.02
N ILE A 308 -0.78 -14.04 5.26
CA ILE A 308 -1.63 -12.91 5.63
C ILE A 308 -0.87 -11.61 5.36
N ASN A 309 0.35 -11.50 5.91
CA ASN A 309 1.22 -10.35 5.73
C ASN A 309 2.67 -10.73 6.05
N ALA A 310 3.64 -9.95 5.55
CA ALA A 310 5.02 -10.00 6.02
C ALA A 310 5.40 -8.62 6.57
N GLN A 311 6.14 -8.63 7.67
CA GLN A 311 6.53 -7.41 8.36
C GLN A 311 7.99 -7.52 8.78
N TRP A 312 8.75 -6.46 8.51
CA TRP A 312 10.08 -6.33 9.07
C TRP A 312 10.02 -5.72 10.48
N PHE A 313 10.72 -6.35 11.41
CA PHE A 313 10.79 -5.97 12.81
C PHE A 313 12.17 -5.40 13.18
N GLY A 314 12.19 -4.34 14.01
CA GLY A 314 13.39 -3.92 14.74
C GLY A 314 14.05 -2.59 14.34
N TYR A 315 13.57 -1.89 13.32
CA TYR A 315 14.14 -0.57 12.96
C TYR A 315 13.40 0.60 13.57
N THR A 316 12.07 0.61 13.46
CA THR A 316 11.25 1.69 14.01
C THR A 316 10.79 1.39 15.43
N HIS A 317 10.58 0.11 15.77
CA HIS A 317 10.04 -0.31 17.06
C HIS A 317 10.65 -1.62 17.55
N THR A 318 10.82 -1.70 18.88
CA THR A 318 11.23 -2.92 19.57
C THR A 318 10.08 -3.93 19.57
N VAL A 319 10.35 -5.17 19.14
CA VAL A 319 9.38 -6.27 19.21
C VAL A 319 9.54 -7.12 20.46
N PRO A 320 8.45 -7.71 20.98
CA PRO A 320 8.46 -8.54 22.18
C PRO A 320 8.84 -10.01 21.91
N TRP A 321 9.23 -10.33 20.68
CA TRP A 321 9.62 -11.67 20.24
C TRP A 321 10.99 -11.62 19.59
N SER A 322 11.68 -12.75 19.61
CA SER A 322 13.02 -12.89 19.04
C SER A 322 12.94 -13.15 17.53
N THR A 323 12.40 -12.25 16.70
CA THR A 323 12.40 -12.45 15.24
C THR A 323 13.74 -12.05 14.62
N ASN A 324 14.14 -12.75 13.55
CA ASN A 324 15.05 -12.11 12.60
C ASN A 324 14.25 -11.09 11.78
N ALA A 325 14.95 -10.21 11.06
CA ALA A 325 14.35 -9.04 10.43
C ALA A 325 12.95 -9.32 9.80
N LEU A 326 12.83 -10.23 8.84
CA LEU A 326 11.55 -10.50 8.19
C LEU A 326 10.73 -11.56 8.95
N GLY A 327 9.57 -11.17 9.48
CA GLY A 327 8.59 -12.09 10.04
C GLY A 327 7.33 -12.20 9.18
N LEU A 328 6.89 -13.43 8.99
CA LEU A 328 5.76 -13.81 8.15
C LEU A 328 4.58 -14.18 9.04
N TRP A 329 3.44 -13.53 8.83
CA TRP A 329 2.18 -13.91 9.41
C TRP A 329 1.46 -14.84 8.43
N CYS A 330 1.45 -16.13 8.75
CA CYS A 330 0.79 -17.16 7.95
C CYS A 330 -0.52 -17.57 8.61
N GLY A 331 -1.55 -17.85 7.82
CA GLY A 331 -2.81 -18.39 8.30
C GLY A 331 -3.02 -19.81 7.83
N ASN A 332 -3.93 -20.51 8.52
CA ASN A 332 -4.47 -21.79 8.07
C ASN A 332 -5.98 -21.70 7.82
N ASN A 333 -6.55 -22.71 7.18
CA ASN A 333 -7.98 -22.79 6.87
C ASN A 333 -8.87 -23.03 8.11
N LYS A 334 -8.28 -23.29 9.29
CA LYS A 334 -9.01 -23.40 10.57
C LYS A 334 -9.22 -22.03 11.24
N GLY A 335 -8.48 -21.01 10.81
CA GLY A 335 -8.48 -19.66 11.40
C GLY A 335 -7.37 -19.43 12.44
N ASP A 336 -6.38 -20.32 12.52
CA ASP A 336 -5.19 -20.07 13.33
C ASP A 336 -4.17 -19.25 12.56
N ILE A 337 -3.34 -18.52 13.29
CA ILE A 337 -2.31 -17.62 12.75
C ILE A 337 -0.95 -17.99 13.34
N GLY A 338 0.07 -18.09 12.49
CA GLY A 338 1.44 -18.42 12.86
C GLY A 338 2.37 -17.28 12.52
N LEU A 339 3.25 -16.92 13.46
CA LEU A 339 4.36 -16.01 13.19
C LEU A 339 5.61 -16.83 12.90
N ILE A 340 6.15 -16.71 11.69
CA ILE A 340 7.32 -17.43 11.23
C ILE A 340 8.45 -16.44 10.92
N SER A 341 9.59 -16.58 11.58
CA SER A 341 10.80 -15.86 11.20
C SER A 341 11.60 -16.64 10.16
N VAL A 342 12.14 -15.92 9.17
CA VAL A 342 13.04 -16.50 8.19
C VAL A 342 14.44 -15.94 8.41
N GLN A 343 15.42 -16.81 8.65
CA GLN A 343 16.82 -16.39 8.84
C GLN A 343 17.60 -16.44 7.52
N ASP A 344 17.48 -17.56 6.83
CA ASP A 344 18.04 -17.85 5.51
C ASP A 344 17.09 -18.80 4.78
N THR A 345 17.45 -19.24 3.57
CA THR A 345 16.65 -20.18 2.77
C THR A 345 16.31 -21.47 3.51
N LEU A 346 17.19 -21.94 4.40
CA LEU A 346 17.10 -23.27 5.03
C LEU A 346 16.68 -23.22 6.50
N SER A 347 16.46 -22.05 7.08
CA SER A 347 16.29 -21.89 8.53
C SER A 347 15.07 -21.03 8.84
N TRP A 348 13.93 -21.70 9.03
CA TRP A 348 12.65 -21.06 9.34
C TRP A 348 12.24 -21.41 10.76
N ARG A 349 11.77 -20.43 11.52
CA ARG A 349 11.42 -20.63 12.93
C ARG A 349 9.99 -20.20 13.19
N LEU A 350 9.19 -21.11 13.75
CA LEU A 350 7.87 -20.78 14.27
C LEU A 350 8.02 -20.10 15.64
N ASP A 351 7.72 -18.82 15.68
CA ASP A 351 7.83 -17.99 16.89
C ASP A 351 6.55 -18.03 17.72
N ARG A 352 5.37 -18.03 17.08
CA ARG A 352 4.06 -17.99 17.78
C ARG A 352 2.98 -18.70 16.99
N VAL A 353 1.98 -19.22 17.73
CA VAL A 353 0.69 -19.66 17.19
C VAL A 353 -0.44 -18.99 17.97
N LEU A 354 -1.34 -18.33 17.25
CA LEU A 354 -2.54 -17.68 17.75
C LEU A 354 -3.74 -18.51 17.30
N ALA A 355 -4.51 -19.06 18.24
CA ALA A 355 -5.57 -20.02 17.91
C ALA A 355 -6.86 -19.75 18.69
N GLY A 356 -7.97 -20.26 18.15
CA GLY A 356 -9.28 -20.22 18.81
C GLY A 356 -9.93 -18.84 18.86
N GLY A 357 -9.46 -17.89 18.04
CA GLY A 357 -10.09 -16.59 17.82
C GLY A 357 -10.93 -16.57 16.55
N HIS A 358 -10.35 -16.98 15.43
CA HIS A 358 -11.05 -17.09 14.16
C HIS A 358 -11.55 -18.51 13.87
N THR A 359 -12.58 -18.61 13.02
CA THR A 359 -13.13 -19.87 12.52
C THR A 359 -13.12 -19.95 10.99
N GLY A 360 -12.41 -19.05 10.33
CA GLY A 360 -12.30 -18.95 8.88
C GLY A 360 -11.02 -18.22 8.48
N VAL A 361 -10.87 -17.94 7.18
CA VAL A 361 -9.66 -17.29 6.63
C VAL A 361 -9.44 -15.93 7.28
N VAL A 362 -8.22 -15.71 7.78
CA VAL A 362 -7.78 -14.43 8.31
C VAL A 362 -7.26 -13.57 7.17
N ARG A 363 -7.84 -12.38 6.99
CA ARG A 363 -7.57 -11.48 5.86
C ARG A 363 -6.58 -10.38 6.21
N THR A 364 -6.48 -10.02 7.48
CA THR A 364 -5.64 -8.91 7.92
C THR A 364 -5.05 -9.18 9.31
N CYS A 365 -3.81 -8.74 9.49
CA CYS A 365 -3.13 -8.73 10.78
C CYS A 365 -2.29 -7.46 10.89
N THR A 366 -2.50 -6.68 11.94
CA THR A 366 -1.79 -5.41 12.16
C THR A 366 -1.29 -5.37 13.59
N TRP A 367 0.02 -5.23 13.74
CA TRP A 367 0.64 -5.09 15.04
C TRP A 367 0.74 -3.62 15.43
N ASP A 368 0.33 -3.30 16.65
CA ASP A 368 0.51 -2.00 17.29
C ASP A 368 1.71 -2.06 18.25
N PRO A 369 2.85 -1.44 17.90
CA PRO A 369 4.03 -1.41 18.77
C PRO A 369 3.80 -0.64 20.07
N GLU A 370 2.89 0.34 20.09
CA GLU A 370 2.67 1.18 21.27
C GLU A 370 1.87 0.44 22.34
N SER A 371 0.80 -0.25 21.94
CA SER A 371 -0.02 -1.04 22.86
C SER A 371 0.47 -2.47 23.04
N GLN A 372 1.44 -2.93 22.24
CA GLN A 372 1.90 -4.33 22.23
C GLN A 372 0.73 -5.31 22.03
N MET A 373 -0.13 -4.96 21.08
CA MET A 373 -1.30 -5.72 20.69
C MET A 373 -1.27 -6.00 19.19
N LEU A 374 -1.74 -7.16 18.80
CA LEU A 374 -2.04 -7.49 17.41
C LEU A 374 -3.55 -7.43 17.23
N ILE A 375 -4.03 -6.79 16.17
CA ILE A 375 -5.42 -6.91 15.73
C ILE A 375 -5.48 -7.76 14.46
N THR A 376 -6.46 -8.66 14.40
CA THR A 376 -6.68 -9.52 13.25
C THR A 376 -8.14 -9.51 12.84
N GLY A 377 -8.38 -9.67 11.55
CA GLY A 377 -9.72 -9.70 10.96
C GLY A 377 -9.84 -10.80 9.92
N GLY A 378 -11.01 -11.44 9.82
CA GLY A 378 -11.22 -12.57 8.91
C GLY A 378 -12.61 -12.62 8.27
N GLU A 379 -12.81 -13.68 7.49
CA GLU A 379 -14.08 -14.00 6.80
C GLU A 379 -15.18 -14.47 7.75
N ASP A 380 -14.83 -14.79 8.99
CA ASP A 380 -15.78 -15.11 10.05
C ASP A 380 -16.40 -13.87 10.71
N ALA A 381 -16.20 -12.70 10.09
CA ALA A 381 -16.66 -11.40 10.55
C ALA A 381 -16.13 -10.95 11.92
N ARG A 382 -15.08 -11.61 12.42
CA ARG A 382 -14.48 -11.30 13.72
C ARG A 382 -13.36 -10.31 13.57
N LEU A 383 -13.28 -9.42 14.55
CA LEU A 383 -12.05 -8.75 14.95
C LEU A 383 -11.57 -9.35 16.25
N ASN A 384 -10.32 -9.77 16.29
CA ASN A 384 -9.69 -10.33 17.48
C ASN A 384 -8.48 -9.48 17.86
N VAL A 385 -8.30 -9.26 19.16
CA VAL A 385 -7.11 -8.61 19.73
C VAL A 385 -6.30 -9.65 20.48
N TRP A 386 -4.99 -9.64 20.25
CA TRP A 386 -4.05 -10.60 20.81
C TRP A 386 -2.93 -9.86 21.54
N PRO A 387 -2.59 -10.28 22.76
CA PRO A 387 -1.44 -9.72 23.48
C PRO A 387 -0.15 -10.23 22.82
N THR A 388 0.81 -9.33 22.58
CA THR A 388 2.10 -9.70 22.00
C THR A 388 3.22 -9.84 23.02
N SER A 389 3.05 -9.31 24.23
CA SER A 389 3.95 -9.54 25.36
C SER A 389 3.66 -10.90 26.01
N THR A 390 4.67 -11.76 26.07
CA THR A 390 4.65 -12.94 26.95
C THR A 390 4.85 -12.45 28.38
N GLY A 391 3.95 -12.84 29.29
CA GLY A 391 3.93 -12.37 30.68
C GLY A 391 5.14 -12.77 31.55
N ASP A 392 6.20 -13.36 30.99
CA ASP A 392 7.38 -13.76 31.74
C ASP A 392 8.68 -13.30 31.07
N SER A 393 9.44 -12.54 31.86
CA SER A 393 10.77 -11.97 31.63
C SER A 393 10.86 -10.79 30.65
N PRO A 394 11.60 -9.71 31.01
CA PRO A 394 11.96 -8.68 30.05
C PRO A 394 12.88 -9.32 29.01
N VAL A 395 12.33 -9.62 27.83
CA VAL A 395 13.15 -9.75 26.63
C VAL A 395 13.90 -8.43 26.55
N THR A 396 15.24 -8.45 26.62
CA THR A 396 16.05 -7.25 26.39
C THR A 396 15.61 -6.69 25.04
N PRO A 397 14.96 -5.50 25.01
CA PRO A 397 14.48 -4.93 23.78
C PRO A 397 15.66 -4.82 22.83
N HIS A 398 15.50 -5.28 21.60
CA HIS A 398 16.54 -5.04 20.60
C HIS A 398 16.74 -3.52 20.49
N PRO A 399 17.97 -3.01 20.63
CA PRO A 399 18.21 -1.57 20.60
C PRO A 399 17.72 -1.04 19.25
N VAL A 400 16.80 -0.10 19.29
CA VAL A 400 16.45 0.72 18.13
C VAL A 400 17.75 1.41 17.70
N VAL A 401 18.22 1.13 16.49
CA VAL A 401 19.23 2.01 15.88
C VAL A 401 18.52 3.34 15.72
N ALA A 402 19.01 4.37 16.42
CA ALA A 402 18.40 5.68 16.37
C ALA A 402 18.19 6.06 14.90
N SER A 403 16.93 6.32 14.53
CA SER A 403 16.63 7.05 13.30
C SER A 403 17.54 8.28 13.29
N PRO A 404 18.22 8.62 12.17
CA PRO A 404 18.82 9.93 12.07
C PRO A 404 17.67 10.93 12.21
N VAL A 405 17.54 11.47 13.42
CA VAL A 405 16.68 12.60 13.72
C VAL A 405 17.24 13.72 12.85
N TYR A 406 16.68 13.90 11.66
CA TYR A 406 16.88 15.14 10.95
C TYR A 406 16.06 16.19 11.70
N SER A 407 16.79 16.81 12.62
CA SER A 407 16.42 18.01 13.32
C SER A 407 15.79 19.01 12.38
N GLN A 408 14.75 19.66 12.88
CA GLN A 408 14.18 20.91 12.40
C GLN A 408 15.19 21.77 11.65
N HIS A 409 15.21 21.68 10.31
CA HIS A 409 15.82 22.72 9.50
C HIS A 409 14.70 23.56 8.90
N SER A 410 14.56 24.72 9.53
CA SER A 410 13.85 25.89 9.06
C SER A 410 13.98 26.08 7.55
N ASN A 411 12.86 26.46 6.91
CA ASN A 411 12.84 27.16 5.63
C ASN A 411 13.92 28.26 5.58
N GLN A 412 15.05 27.97 4.95
CA GLN A 412 15.87 28.97 4.28
C GLN A 412 16.10 28.51 2.85
N GLY A 413 15.51 29.26 1.93
CA GLY A 413 15.41 28.91 0.52
C GLY A 413 16.73 28.98 -0.23
N TYR A 414 16.85 28.13 -1.23
CA TYR A 414 17.79 28.27 -2.33
C TYR A 414 17.26 29.31 -3.33
N TYR A 415 17.67 30.56 -3.16
CA TYR A 415 17.88 31.46 -4.30
C TYR A 415 19.40 31.70 -4.40
N PRO A 416 20.02 31.56 -5.58
CA PRO A 416 21.44 31.86 -5.73
C PRO A 416 21.69 33.37 -5.54
N PRO A 417 22.82 33.77 -4.92
CA PRO A 417 23.10 35.17 -4.64
C PRO A 417 23.47 35.93 -5.94
N PRO A 418 23.08 37.21 -6.09
CA PRO A 418 23.66 38.06 -7.12
C PRO A 418 25.10 38.45 -6.75
N PRO A 419 25.96 38.75 -7.74
CA PRO A 419 27.36 39.08 -7.50
C PRO A 419 27.51 40.37 -6.67
N SER A 420 28.50 40.35 -5.79
CA SER A 420 28.76 41.36 -4.77
C SER A 420 29.34 42.68 -5.30
N SER A 421 29.05 43.74 -4.54
CA SER A 421 29.79 45.00 -4.32
C SER A 421 29.08 46.29 -4.73
N VAL A 422 28.34 46.90 -3.80
CA VAL A 422 28.29 48.36 -3.59
C VAL A 422 28.06 48.63 -2.09
N GLU A 423 28.88 49.52 -1.51
CA GLU A 423 28.89 49.94 -0.09
C GLU A 423 27.55 50.55 0.40
N PRO A 424 27.26 50.50 1.72
CA PRO A 424 26.04 51.07 2.29
C PRO A 424 26.10 52.61 2.43
N ARG A 425 25.08 53.29 1.90
CA ARG A 425 24.83 54.73 2.08
C ARG A 425 24.06 54.98 3.40
N PRO A 426 24.27 56.08 4.13
CA PRO A 426 23.62 56.32 5.43
C PRO A 426 22.13 56.69 5.28
N PRO A 427 21.33 56.61 6.36
CA PRO A 427 19.87 56.70 6.28
C PRO A 427 19.41 58.15 6.06
N SER A 428 18.45 58.34 5.16
CA SER A 428 17.75 59.61 4.96
C SER A 428 16.28 59.53 5.40
N VAL A 429 15.90 60.60 6.10
CA VAL A 429 14.64 60.94 6.76
C VAL A 429 13.39 60.83 5.86
N ALA A 430 12.27 60.41 6.45
CA ALA A 430 10.94 60.35 5.84
C ALA A 430 10.30 61.73 5.61
N PRO A 431 9.38 61.84 4.63
CA PRO A 431 8.15 62.59 4.91
C PRO A 431 6.85 61.98 4.35
N SER A 432 5.85 61.99 5.23
CA SER A 432 4.40 62.27 5.11
C SER A 432 3.52 61.81 3.92
N MET A 433 2.35 61.31 4.33
CA MET A 433 1.10 60.97 3.63
C MET A 433 0.64 61.89 2.49
N ALA A 434 0.00 61.28 1.48
CA ALA A 434 -1.17 61.84 0.82
C ALA A 434 -2.11 60.73 0.30
N THR A 435 -3.37 60.82 0.71
CA THR A 435 -4.53 60.00 0.32
C THR A 435 -4.99 60.39 -1.08
N VAL A 436 -5.30 59.43 -1.97
CA VAL A 436 -6.03 59.70 -3.23
C VAL A 436 -7.13 58.66 -3.46
N GLN A 437 -8.32 59.20 -3.71
CA GLN A 437 -9.63 58.57 -3.89
C GLN A 437 -9.79 57.88 -5.25
N SER A 438 -10.65 56.86 -5.30
CA SER A 438 -11.15 56.19 -6.50
C SER A 438 -12.41 56.89 -7.08
N PRO A 439 -12.63 56.87 -8.42
CA PRO A 439 -13.90 57.29 -9.02
C PRO A 439 -14.76 56.12 -9.57
N PRO A 440 -16.06 56.34 -9.87
CA PRO A 440 -17.12 55.34 -9.73
C PRO A 440 -17.69 54.74 -11.03
N MET A 441 -18.49 53.67 -10.84
CA MET A 441 -19.29 52.94 -11.84
C MET A 441 -20.38 53.79 -12.52
N SER A 442 -20.66 53.47 -13.79
CA SER A 442 -21.85 53.93 -14.52
C SER A 442 -22.71 52.73 -14.93
N ALA A 443 -24.01 52.86 -14.69
CA ALA A 443 -25.06 51.91 -15.06
C ALA A 443 -25.72 52.30 -16.40
N MET A 444 -26.12 51.31 -17.20
CA MET A 444 -27.19 51.45 -18.19
C MET A 444 -28.00 50.15 -18.30
N SER A 445 -29.29 50.33 -18.55
CA SER A 445 -30.43 49.45 -18.30
C SER A 445 -31.09 48.88 -19.57
N MET A 446 -32.07 47.98 -19.35
CA MET A 446 -33.17 47.50 -20.25
C MET A 446 -32.82 46.33 -21.20
N SER A 447 -33.66 45.31 -21.45
CA SER A 447 -35.07 45.00 -21.13
C SER A 447 -35.41 43.49 -21.36
N ARG A 448 -36.49 42.99 -20.73
CA ARG A 448 -37.15 41.65 -20.85
C ARG A 448 -37.74 41.42 -22.27
N GLY A 449 -37.63 40.26 -22.93
CA GLY A 449 -38.43 39.00 -22.81
C GLY A 449 -39.22 38.75 -24.13
N PRO A 450 -39.97 37.64 -24.38
CA PRO A 450 -39.87 36.22 -24.00
C PRO A 450 -39.96 35.25 -25.24
N ASP A 451 -40.14 33.95 -24.97
CA ASP A 451 -40.79 32.88 -25.79
C ASP A 451 -39.98 31.60 -26.11
N SER A 452 -40.52 30.48 -25.62
CA SER A 452 -40.23 29.08 -25.98
C SER A 452 -41.14 28.65 -27.15
N PRO A 453 -41.28 27.35 -27.49
CA PRO A 453 -40.33 26.23 -27.72
C PRO A 453 -40.47 25.75 -29.19
N VAL A 454 -39.90 24.57 -29.57
CA VAL A 454 -40.50 23.53 -30.46
C VAL A 454 -39.42 22.60 -31.04
N ALA A 455 -39.54 21.29 -30.71
CA ALA A 455 -39.18 20.16 -31.58
C ALA A 455 -40.49 19.68 -32.26
N PRO A 456 -40.49 19.07 -33.47
CA PRO A 456 -40.13 17.65 -33.64
C PRO A 456 -39.43 17.35 -34.99
N GLY A 457 -38.70 16.25 -35.17
CA GLY A 457 -39.25 14.93 -35.48
C GLY A 457 -38.39 14.22 -36.55
N PRO A 458 -38.55 12.89 -36.74
CA PRO A 458 -37.53 12.01 -37.30
C PRO A 458 -37.78 11.62 -38.77
N GLY A 459 -36.77 11.08 -39.45
CA GLY A 459 -36.99 10.30 -40.66
C GLY A 459 -35.74 10.08 -41.53
N GLY A 460 -35.62 8.87 -42.07
CA GLY A 460 -34.94 8.67 -43.36
C GLY A 460 -33.82 7.65 -43.38
N GLN A 461 -34.18 6.41 -43.68
CA GLN A 461 -33.30 5.29 -44.01
C GLN A 461 -32.43 5.50 -45.26
N LYS A 462 -31.29 4.79 -45.24
CA LYS A 462 -30.61 4.08 -46.36
C LYS A 462 -30.13 4.90 -47.56
N ARG A 463 -28.81 4.81 -47.81
CA ARG A 463 -28.29 4.40 -49.12
C ARG A 463 -26.93 3.69 -49.00
N GLU A 464 -26.89 2.51 -49.59
CA GLU A 464 -25.71 1.71 -49.85
C GLU A 464 -24.76 2.41 -50.83
N SER A 465 -23.46 2.21 -50.67
CA SER A 465 -22.52 2.20 -51.81
C SER A 465 -21.49 1.09 -51.61
N ARG A 466 -21.44 0.21 -52.60
CA ARG A 466 -20.59 -0.96 -52.75
C ARG A 466 -19.14 -0.63 -53.11
N ASN A 467 -18.30 -1.62 -52.83
CA ASN A 467 -17.05 -2.02 -53.49
C ASN A 467 -15.76 -1.23 -53.19
N SER A 468 -14.82 -1.90 -52.53
CA SER A 468 -13.70 -2.52 -53.26
C SER A 468 -13.03 -3.63 -52.44
N ILE A 469 -12.75 -4.72 -53.14
CA ILE A 469 -12.12 -5.97 -52.70
C ILE A 469 -10.60 -5.80 -52.70
N SER A 470 -9.90 -6.27 -51.66
CA SER A 470 -8.57 -6.87 -51.82
C SER A 470 -8.38 -8.05 -50.88
N ARG A 471 -8.16 -9.22 -51.48
CA ARG A 471 -7.85 -10.52 -50.87
C ARG A 471 -6.51 -10.47 -50.13
N TYR A 472 -6.39 -11.16 -49.00
CA TYR A 472 -5.23 -12.02 -48.70
C TYR A 472 -5.68 -13.16 -47.76
N GLN A 473 -5.34 -14.40 -48.16
CA GLN A 473 -5.65 -15.65 -47.46
C GLN A 473 -4.58 -16.00 -46.39
N PRO A 474 -4.91 -16.86 -45.41
CA PRO A 474 -4.08 -17.16 -44.24
C PRO A 474 -3.10 -18.32 -44.50
N TYR A 475 -1.91 -18.25 -43.88
CA TYR A 475 -0.99 -19.38 -43.77
C TYR A 475 -1.30 -20.23 -42.54
N ALA A 476 -1.60 -21.50 -42.79
CA ALA A 476 -1.62 -22.58 -41.82
C ALA A 476 -0.19 -22.97 -41.41
N ARG A 477 0.04 -23.23 -40.12
CA ARG A 477 1.24 -23.93 -39.63
C ARG A 477 0.89 -25.38 -39.29
N LYS A 478 1.76 -26.29 -39.78
CA LYS A 478 1.93 -27.66 -39.31
C LYS A 478 3.00 -27.68 -38.23
#